data_AF-A0A451ET74-F1
#
_entry.id   AF-A0A451ET74-F1
#
_cell.length_a   1.000
_cell.length_b   1.000
_cell.length_c   1.000
_cell.angle_alpha   90.00
_cell.angle_beta   90.00
_cell.angle_gamma   90.00
#
_symmetry.space_group_name_H-M   'P 1'
#
loop_
_entity.id
_entity.type
_entity.pdbx_description
1 polymer ?
#
loop_
_entity_poly.entity_id
_entity_poly.type
_entity_poly.pdbx_seq_one_letter_code
_entity_poly.pdbx_strand_id
1 'polypeptide(L)'
;VKFSKEMTIISAQVAPSKRDKNEPLTAIQDKLIKKMGSNAYPFKFEFPDMAPCSVTLQAGEDDQGKPLGVEYYVKCWVGSNEEDKHKRSTVQLAIKKLQYAPSSRAGNRLPSSLISKGFTFSSGKINLEVTLDKEIYYHGEKIGANIIISNNSRKQVRNIKVYV
;
A
#
# COMPACT_ATOMS: atom_id res chain seq x y z
N VAL A 1 1.73 20.63 -16.28
CA VAL A 1 2.78 20.83 -15.24
C VAL A 1 3.24 19.46 -14.78
N LYS A 2 4.53 19.11 -14.96
CA LYS A 2 5.06 17.81 -14.49
C LYS A 2 5.57 18.00 -13.06
N PHE A 3 4.83 17.51 -12.08
CA PHE A 3 5.24 17.56 -10.67
C PHE A 3 5.88 16.22 -10.28
N SER A 4 7.11 16.28 -9.77
CA SER A 4 7.81 15.13 -9.20
C SER A 4 8.57 15.63 -7.99
N LYS A 5 8.32 15.04 -6.82
CA LYS A 5 9.05 15.36 -5.59
C LYS A 5 9.84 14.13 -5.17
N GLU A 6 11.16 14.21 -5.32
CA GLU A 6 12.07 13.22 -4.78
C GLU A 6 12.41 13.61 -3.34
N MET A 7 12.39 12.64 -2.42
CA MET A 7 12.73 12.84 -1.02
C MET A 7 13.61 11.69 -0.54
N THR A 8 14.72 12.01 0.12
CA THR A 8 15.52 11.01 0.83
C THR A 8 14.87 10.76 2.18
N ILE A 9 14.42 9.53 2.40
CA ILE A 9 13.73 9.16 3.64
C ILE A 9 14.76 8.76 4.70
N ILE A 10 15.75 7.96 4.30
CA ILE A 10 16.85 7.51 5.15
C ILE A 10 18.11 7.44 4.29
N SER A 11 19.25 7.80 4.88
CA SER A 11 20.59 7.66 4.29
C SER A 11 21.54 7.11 5.35
N ALA A 12 22.48 6.27 4.93
CA ALA A 12 23.52 5.75 5.80
C ALA A 12 24.80 5.49 5.01
N GLN A 13 25.95 5.71 5.66
CA GLN A 13 27.25 5.39 5.10
C GLN A 13 27.53 3.89 5.27
N VAL A 14 27.66 3.18 4.15
CA VAL A 14 27.90 1.72 4.11
C VAL A 14 29.41 1.40 4.19
N ALA A 15 30.24 2.20 3.50
CA ALA A 15 31.68 2.06 3.49
C ALA A 15 32.37 3.45 3.51
N PRO A 16 33.50 3.63 4.23
CA PRO A 16 33.99 2.76 5.31
C PRO A 16 32.92 2.54 6.39
N SER A 17 32.84 1.32 6.92
CA SER A 17 31.77 0.93 7.85
C SER A 17 31.85 1.76 9.14
N LYS A 18 30.82 2.58 9.39
CA LYS A 18 30.58 3.26 10.67
C LYS A 18 29.67 2.47 11.62
N ARG A 19 29.26 1.27 11.20
CA ARG A 19 28.36 0.40 11.96
C ARG A 19 29.02 -0.05 13.27
N ASP A 20 28.24 -0.04 14.35
CA ASP A 20 28.62 -0.70 15.58
C ASP A 20 28.70 -2.22 15.36
N LYS A 21 29.86 -2.82 15.67
CA LYS A 21 30.07 -4.27 15.54
C LYS A 21 29.14 -5.09 16.44
N ASN A 22 28.55 -4.47 17.45
CA ASN A 22 27.59 -5.11 18.35
C ASN A 22 26.18 -5.23 17.75
N GLU A 23 25.89 -4.56 16.64
CA GLU A 23 24.57 -4.65 16.02
C GLU A 23 24.39 -6.03 15.33
N PRO A 24 23.35 -6.81 15.69
CA PRO A 24 23.17 -8.15 15.15
C PRO A 24 22.94 -8.13 13.65
N LEU A 25 23.55 -9.08 12.95
CA LEU A 25 23.32 -9.33 11.53
C LEU A 25 22.08 -10.20 11.34
N THR A 26 21.38 -9.99 10.23
CA THR A 26 20.36 -10.94 9.77
C THR A 26 21.04 -12.18 9.21
N ALA A 27 20.36 -13.34 9.28
CA ALA A 27 20.88 -14.59 8.75
C ALA A 27 21.25 -14.53 7.25
N ILE A 28 20.57 -13.67 6.47
CA ILE A 28 20.89 -13.46 5.05
C ILE A 28 22.18 -12.65 4.91
N GLN A 29 22.34 -11.57 5.68
CA GLN A 29 23.56 -10.77 5.65
C GLN A 29 24.79 -11.61 6.04
N ASP A 30 24.69 -12.45 7.08
CA ASP A 30 25.78 -13.36 7.48
C ASP A 30 26.21 -14.29 6.34
N LYS A 31 25.23 -14.89 5.66
CA LYS A 31 25.49 -15.77 4.51
C LYS A 31 26.12 -15.02 3.34
N LEU A 32 25.63 -13.82 3.05
CA LEU A 32 26.16 -12.99 1.95
C LEU A 32 27.57 -12.50 2.23
N ILE A 33 27.87 -12.06 3.45
CA ILE A 33 29.23 -11.60 3.81
C ILE A 33 30.22 -12.75 3.68
N LYS A 34 29.88 -13.94 4.21
CA LYS A 34 30.74 -15.14 4.08
C LYS A 34 30.97 -15.53 2.62
N LYS A 35 29.97 -15.33 1.75
CA LYS A 35 30.06 -15.67 0.32
C LYS A 35 30.82 -14.62 -0.50
N MET A 36 30.66 -13.33 -0.19
CA MET A 36 31.15 -12.21 -1.00
C MET A 36 32.53 -11.71 -0.54
N GLY A 37 33.01 -12.11 0.65
CA GLY A 37 34.36 -11.84 1.13
C GLY A 37 34.53 -10.49 1.86
N SER A 38 35.76 -10.00 1.92
CA SER A 38 36.17 -8.87 2.78
C SER A 38 35.55 -7.52 2.38
N ASN A 39 35.09 -7.37 1.14
CA ASN A 39 34.50 -6.14 0.62
C ASN A 39 32.96 -6.15 0.66
N ALA A 40 32.37 -7.06 1.45
CA ALA A 40 30.94 -7.16 1.64
C ALA A 40 30.49 -6.35 2.85
N TYR A 41 29.83 -5.22 2.60
CA TYR A 41 29.36 -4.32 3.64
C TYR A 41 27.84 -4.43 3.79
N PRO A 42 27.32 -4.87 4.95
CA PRO A 42 25.89 -4.99 5.19
C PRO A 42 25.25 -3.61 5.42
N PHE A 43 23.99 -3.47 5.02
CA PHE A 43 23.14 -2.34 5.37
C PHE A 43 21.73 -2.83 5.69
N LYS A 44 21.00 -2.04 6.46
CA LYS A 44 19.60 -2.26 6.81
C LYS A 44 18.92 -0.90 6.90
N PHE A 45 17.73 -0.80 6.32
CA PHE A 45 16.84 0.35 6.48
C PHE A 45 15.49 -0.14 6.98
N GLU A 46 14.92 0.59 7.92
CA GLU A 46 13.56 0.36 8.40
C GLU A 46 12.68 1.47 7.84
N PHE A 47 11.53 1.11 7.25
CA PHE A 47 10.61 2.12 6.77
C PHE A 47 10.04 2.92 7.94
N PRO A 48 9.96 4.26 7.86
CA PRO A 48 9.21 5.03 8.84
C PRO A 48 7.73 4.64 8.85
N ASP A 49 7.10 4.69 10.01
CA ASP A 49 5.69 4.29 10.17
C ASP A 49 4.74 5.08 9.26
N MET A 50 5.02 6.36 9.04
CA MET A 50 4.20 7.24 8.20
C MET A 50 4.54 7.14 6.70
N ALA A 51 5.47 6.27 6.30
CA ALA A 51 5.79 6.11 4.88
C ALA A 51 4.60 5.50 4.13
N PRO A 52 4.07 6.13 3.06
CA PRO A 52 2.96 5.56 2.30
C PRO A 52 3.32 4.23 1.60
N CYS A 53 2.32 3.43 1.24
CA CYS A 53 2.56 2.25 0.40
C CYS A 53 2.84 2.67 -1.05
N SER A 54 3.49 1.77 -1.81
CA SER A 54 3.69 1.98 -3.24
C SER A 54 2.36 1.88 -3.98
N VAL A 55 1.90 3.00 -4.53
CA VAL A 55 0.65 3.09 -5.29
C VAL A 55 0.92 3.87 -6.57
N THR A 56 0.45 3.35 -7.68
CA THR A 56 0.57 3.98 -8.99
C THR A 56 -0.82 4.06 -9.62
N LEU A 57 -1.20 5.27 -10.02
CA LEU A 57 -2.41 5.52 -10.78
C LEU A 57 -2.16 5.09 -12.23
N GLN A 58 -3.03 4.22 -12.73
CA GLN A 58 -3.03 3.84 -14.13
C GLN A 58 -3.62 4.98 -14.96
N ALA A 59 -2.86 5.43 -15.95
CA ALA A 59 -3.30 6.44 -16.90
C ALA A 59 -4.48 5.90 -17.74
N GLY A 60 -5.42 6.77 -18.10
CA GLY A 60 -6.46 6.44 -19.08
C GLY A 60 -5.86 6.26 -20.48
N GLU A 61 -6.62 5.68 -21.41
CA GLU A 61 -6.14 5.41 -22.78
C GLU A 61 -5.63 6.67 -23.51
N ASP A 62 -6.23 7.83 -23.22
CA ASP A 62 -5.86 9.12 -23.79
C ASP A 62 -4.74 9.86 -23.02
N ASP A 63 -4.28 9.32 -21.89
CA ASP A 63 -3.29 9.97 -21.04
C ASP A 63 -1.88 9.42 -21.31
N GLN A 64 -1.13 10.17 -22.12
CA GLN A 64 0.28 9.91 -22.46
C GLN A 64 1.25 10.40 -21.35
N GLY A 65 0.73 10.75 -20.18
CA GLY A 65 1.49 11.19 -19.03
C GLY A 65 2.39 10.11 -18.42
N LYS A 66 3.38 10.55 -17.61
CA LYS A 66 4.10 9.61 -16.74
C LYS A 66 3.15 9.12 -15.65
N PRO A 67 3.23 7.84 -15.23
CA PRO A 67 2.39 7.31 -14.17
C PRO A 67 2.54 8.15 -12.90
N LEU A 68 1.40 8.49 -12.29
CA LEU A 68 1.34 9.25 -11.06
C LEU A 68 1.35 8.30 -9.89
N GLY A 69 2.32 8.40 -8.99
CA GLY A 69 2.40 7.46 -7.89
C GLY A 69 3.55 7.67 -6.92
N VAL A 70 3.57 6.82 -5.91
CA VAL A 70 4.63 6.72 -4.92
C VAL A 70 5.49 5.51 -5.27
N GLU A 71 6.76 5.77 -5.57
CA GLU A 71 7.77 4.74 -5.86
C GLU A 71 8.93 4.86 -4.86
N TYR A 72 9.47 3.72 -4.45
CA TYR A 72 10.61 3.66 -3.57
C TYR A 72 11.83 3.14 -4.32
N TYR A 73 12.97 3.76 -4.04
CA TYR A 73 14.24 3.40 -4.64
C TYR A 73 15.29 3.26 -3.55
N VAL A 74 16.04 2.15 -3.60
CA VAL A 74 17.29 2.01 -2.87
C VAL A 74 18.39 2.48 -3.80
N LYS A 75 19.09 3.55 -3.43
CA LYS A 75 20.22 4.10 -4.17
C LYS A 75 21.50 3.91 -3.36
N CYS A 76 22.54 3.42 -4.01
CA CYS A 76 23.89 3.31 -3.45
C CYS A 76 24.85 4.02 -4.41
N TRP A 77 25.72 4.87 -3.89
CA TRP A 77 26.72 5.57 -4.70
C TRP A 77 28.06 5.67 -3.97
N VAL A 78 29.12 5.86 -4.74
CA VAL A 78 30.45 6.19 -4.24
C VAL A 78 30.75 7.65 -4.57
N GLY A 79 31.13 8.41 -3.54
CA GLY A 79 31.49 9.82 -3.63
C GLY A 79 32.38 10.24 -2.46
N SER A 80 33.06 11.37 -2.59
CA SER A 80 33.98 11.90 -1.56
C SER A 80 33.22 12.49 -0.37
N ASN A 81 31.99 12.96 -0.60
CA ASN A 81 31.07 13.50 0.39
C ASN A 81 29.61 13.20 -0.04
N GLU A 82 28.62 13.60 0.76
CA GLU A 82 27.20 13.33 0.48
C GLU A 82 26.64 14.07 -0.75
N GLU A 83 27.30 15.16 -1.17
CA GLU A 83 26.90 16.01 -2.29
C GLU A 83 27.49 15.52 -3.63
N ASP A 84 28.59 14.75 -3.57
CA ASP A 84 29.36 14.22 -4.70
C ASP A 84 28.70 12.99 -5.36
N LYS A 85 27.45 13.16 -5.82
CA LYS A 85 26.65 12.10 -6.44
C LYS A 85 26.89 12.05 -7.95
N HIS A 86 27.61 11.02 -8.40
CA HIS A 86 27.84 10.78 -9.83
C HIS A 86 27.02 9.60 -10.38
N LYS A 87 26.38 9.80 -11.54
CA LYS A 87 25.59 8.75 -12.21
C LYS A 87 26.39 7.48 -12.50
N ARG A 88 27.67 7.62 -12.87
CA ARG A 88 28.57 6.48 -13.18
C ARG A 88 28.87 5.58 -11.97
N SER A 89 28.79 6.12 -10.77
CA SER A 89 29.08 5.41 -9.52
C SER A 89 27.82 5.13 -8.71
N THR A 90 26.64 5.32 -9.30
CA THR A 90 25.34 5.12 -8.63
C THR A 90 24.66 3.86 -9.17
N VAL A 91 24.23 3.00 -8.27
CA VAL A 91 23.32 1.88 -8.53
C VAL A 91 21.98 2.17 -7.87
N GLN A 92 20.89 1.90 -8.58
CA GLN A 92 19.53 2.15 -8.12
C GLN A 92 18.68 0.89 -8.32
N LEU A 93 17.96 0.49 -7.28
CA LEU A 93 16.99 -0.60 -7.29
C LEU A 93 15.62 -0.07 -6.91
N ALA A 94 14.62 -0.29 -7.77
CA ALA A 94 13.23 -0.02 -7.44
C ALA A 94 12.70 -1.10 -6.47
N ILE A 95 12.00 -0.67 -5.42
CA ILE A 95 11.36 -1.55 -4.44
C ILE A 95 9.91 -1.11 -4.22
N LYS A 96 9.07 -2.03 -3.74
CA LYS A 96 7.67 -1.73 -3.41
C LYS A 96 7.40 -1.97 -1.93
N LYS A 97 6.73 -1.00 -1.29
CA LYS A 97 6.12 -1.17 0.02
C LYS A 97 4.68 -1.62 -0.17
N LEU A 98 4.36 -2.85 0.21
CA LEU A 98 3.01 -3.42 0.12
C LEU A 98 2.39 -3.48 1.51
N GLN A 99 1.10 -3.14 1.61
CA GLN A 99 0.36 -3.32 2.85
C GLN A 99 -0.08 -4.78 2.97
N TYR A 100 0.34 -5.43 4.04
CA TYR A 100 -0.23 -6.71 4.46
C TYR A 100 -1.27 -6.44 5.54
N ALA A 101 -2.46 -7.00 5.39
CA ALA A 101 -3.51 -6.96 6.40
C ALA A 101 -3.78 -8.41 6.83
N PRO A 102 -3.41 -8.83 8.05
CA PRO A 102 -3.58 -10.21 8.46
C PRO A 102 -5.06 -10.59 8.42
N SER A 103 -5.33 -11.86 8.12
CA SER A 103 -6.62 -12.51 8.32
C SER A 103 -6.90 -12.72 9.82
N SER A 104 -6.88 -11.62 10.58
CA SER A 104 -7.28 -11.63 11.99
C SER A 104 -8.75 -12.02 12.08
N ARG A 105 -9.05 -12.85 13.09
CA ARG A 105 -10.38 -13.38 13.37
C ARG A 105 -11.38 -12.23 13.40
N ALA A 106 -12.49 -12.45 12.69
CA ALA A 106 -13.66 -11.59 12.66
C ALA A 106 -13.78 -10.81 13.97
N GLY A 107 -13.68 -9.48 13.89
CA GLY A 107 -14.41 -8.69 14.87
C GLY A 107 -15.82 -9.28 14.92
N ASN A 108 -16.40 -9.43 16.12
CA ASN A 108 -17.69 -10.11 16.32
C ASN A 108 -18.85 -9.51 15.48
N ARG A 109 -18.59 -8.44 14.72
CA ARG A 109 -19.52 -7.74 13.86
C ARG A 109 -18.98 -7.65 12.44
N LEU A 110 -19.77 -8.19 11.52
CA LEU A 110 -19.58 -8.01 10.08
C LEU A 110 -19.83 -6.55 9.67
N PRO A 111 -19.13 -6.04 8.63
CA PRO A 111 -19.41 -4.70 8.12
C PRO A 111 -20.86 -4.62 7.65
N SER A 112 -21.64 -3.76 8.31
CA SER A 112 -23.09 -3.64 8.07
C SER A 112 -23.48 -2.17 7.91
N SER A 113 -24.31 -1.86 6.93
CA SER A 113 -24.91 -0.53 6.73
C SER A 113 -26.42 -0.64 6.58
N LEU A 114 -27.16 0.24 7.28
CA LEU A 114 -28.62 0.31 7.23
C LEU A 114 -29.05 1.71 6.80
N ILE A 115 -29.84 1.81 5.74
CA ILE A 115 -30.38 3.05 5.21
C ILE A 115 -31.90 2.95 5.14
N SER A 116 -32.59 4.01 5.55
CA SER A 116 -34.05 4.12 5.49
C SER A 116 -34.44 5.33 4.64
N LYS A 117 -35.12 5.11 3.51
CA LYS A 117 -35.56 6.16 2.59
C LYS A 117 -37.09 6.27 2.56
N GLY A 118 -37.59 7.45 2.93
CA GLY A 118 -38.97 7.86 2.68
C GLY A 118 -39.13 8.47 1.28
N PHE A 119 -40.37 8.55 0.79
CA PHE A 119 -40.70 9.18 -0.49
C PHE A 119 -41.79 10.24 -0.27
N THR A 120 -41.63 11.41 -0.91
CA THR A 120 -42.65 12.45 -0.89
C THR A 120 -43.98 11.88 -1.40
N PHE A 121 -45.07 12.20 -0.70
CA PHE A 121 -46.43 11.73 -1.00
C PHE A 121 -46.64 10.20 -0.92
N SER A 122 -45.73 9.44 -0.31
CA SER A 122 -45.96 8.04 0.06
C SER A 122 -46.02 7.90 1.58
N SER A 123 -47.04 7.22 2.10
CA SER A 123 -46.93 6.67 3.44
C SER A 123 -45.92 5.52 3.43
N GLY A 124 -45.06 5.46 4.45
CA GLY A 124 -44.05 4.41 4.61
C GLY A 124 -42.68 4.68 3.98
N LYS A 125 -41.76 3.73 4.18
CA LYS A 125 -40.33 3.86 3.84
C LYS A 125 -39.76 2.54 3.33
N ILE A 126 -38.66 2.62 2.59
CA ILE A 126 -37.85 1.46 2.22
C ILE A 126 -36.62 1.44 3.13
N ASN A 127 -36.43 0.35 3.86
CA ASN A 127 -35.20 0.07 4.57
C ASN A 127 -34.33 -0.87 3.72
N LEU A 128 -33.06 -0.52 3.57
CA LEU A 128 -32.04 -1.31 2.91
C LEU A 128 -30.93 -1.59 3.93
N GLU A 129 -30.68 -2.85 4.20
CA GLU A 129 -29.56 -3.31 5.01
C GLU A 129 -28.60 -4.10 4.12
N VAL A 130 -27.30 -3.81 4.23
CA VAL A 130 -26.24 -4.53 3.52
C VAL A 130 -25.19 -4.96 4.53
N THR A 131 -24.86 -6.24 4.53
CA THR A 131 -23.85 -6.83 5.41
C THR A 131 -22.84 -7.63 4.58
N LEU A 132 -21.55 -7.34 4.72
CA LEU A 132 -20.46 -8.07 4.06
C LEU A 132 -20.04 -9.30 4.86
N ASP A 133 -19.55 -10.35 4.20
CA ASP A 133 -19.09 -11.57 4.88
C ASP A 133 -17.73 -11.41 5.57
N LYS A 134 -16.93 -10.41 5.17
CA LYS A 134 -15.63 -10.08 5.76
C LYS A 134 -15.38 -8.57 5.74
N GLU A 135 -14.48 -8.13 6.61
CA GLU A 135 -13.98 -6.75 6.64
C GLU A 135 -12.80 -6.53 5.69
N ILE A 136 -11.97 -7.55 5.51
CA ILE A 136 -10.74 -7.49 4.73
C ILE A 136 -10.81 -8.55 3.63
N TYR A 137 -10.57 -8.12 2.39
CA TYR A 137 -10.47 -8.99 1.22
C TYR A 137 -9.10 -8.84 0.58
N TYR A 138 -8.51 -9.96 0.17
CA TYR A 138 -7.32 -9.95 -0.68
C TYR A 138 -7.69 -9.86 -2.16
N HIS A 139 -6.73 -9.43 -2.97
CA HIS A 139 -6.91 -9.37 -4.42
C HIS A 139 -7.31 -10.74 -4.99
N GLY A 140 -8.39 -10.74 -5.77
CA GLY A 140 -8.95 -11.95 -6.38
C GLY A 140 -9.94 -12.73 -5.50
N GLU A 141 -10.11 -12.36 -4.22
CA GLU A 141 -11.15 -12.97 -3.39
C GLU A 141 -12.54 -12.50 -3.82
N LYS A 142 -13.51 -13.42 -3.75
CA LYS A 142 -14.93 -13.09 -3.97
C LYS A 142 -15.48 -12.36 -2.75
N ILE A 143 -16.26 -11.30 -3.01
CA ILE A 143 -16.94 -10.52 -1.98
C ILE A 143 -18.35 -11.07 -1.79
N GLY A 144 -18.68 -11.52 -0.57
CA GLY A 144 -20.03 -11.91 -0.19
C GLY A 144 -20.78 -10.73 0.41
N ALA A 145 -21.97 -10.43 -0.11
CA ALA A 145 -22.85 -9.38 0.42
C ALA A 145 -24.28 -9.93 0.64
N ASN A 146 -24.78 -9.78 1.86
CA ASN A 146 -26.17 -10.04 2.21
C ASN A 146 -26.97 -8.74 2.14
N ILE A 147 -28.06 -8.73 1.38
CA ILE A 147 -28.90 -7.55 1.13
C ILE A 147 -30.32 -7.85 1.62
N ILE A 148 -30.80 -7.08 2.60
CA ILE A 148 -32.16 -7.18 3.14
C ILE A 148 -32.91 -5.90 2.79
N ILE A 149 -34.08 -6.06 2.14
CA ILE A 149 -34.94 -4.94 1.74
C ILE A 149 -36.30 -5.09 2.40
N SER A 150 -36.63 -4.15 3.28
CA SER A 150 -37.95 -4.05 3.91
C SER A 150 -38.71 -2.88 3.33
N ASN A 151 -39.59 -3.15 2.36
CA ASN A 151 -40.36 -2.13 1.68
C ASN A 151 -41.75 -1.97 2.32
N ASN A 152 -41.89 -0.96 3.17
CA ASN A 152 -43.18 -0.56 3.75
C ASN A 152 -43.79 0.65 3.02
N SER A 153 -43.26 1.00 1.85
CA SER A 153 -43.73 2.13 1.04
C SER A 153 -44.72 1.68 -0.04
N ARG A 154 -45.32 2.64 -0.76
CA ARG A 154 -46.13 2.38 -1.96
C ARG A 154 -45.32 2.35 -3.26
N LYS A 155 -43.99 2.43 -3.18
CA LYS A 155 -43.10 2.40 -4.36
C LYS A 155 -42.62 0.97 -4.63
N GLN A 156 -42.31 0.68 -5.89
CA GLN A 156 -41.79 -0.62 -6.32
C GLN A 156 -40.28 -0.58 -6.51
N VAL A 157 -39.57 -1.61 -6.03
CA VAL A 157 -38.15 -1.83 -6.33
C VAL A 157 -38.06 -2.54 -7.68
N ARG A 158 -37.50 -1.87 -8.70
CA ARG A 158 -37.42 -2.42 -10.07
C ARG A 158 -36.09 -3.11 -10.38
N ASN A 159 -35.00 -2.61 -9.81
CA ASN A 159 -33.65 -3.12 -10.08
C ASN A 159 -32.76 -2.90 -8.85
N ILE A 160 -31.82 -3.82 -8.64
CA ILE A 160 -30.78 -3.75 -7.61
C ILE A 160 -29.45 -3.85 -8.35
N LYS A 161 -28.62 -2.82 -8.20
CA LYS A 161 -27.28 -2.77 -8.79
C LYS A 161 -26.25 -2.74 -7.67
N VAL A 162 -25.20 -3.53 -7.83
CA VAL A 162 -24.09 -3.65 -6.87
C VAL A 162 -22.82 -3.26 -7.58
N TYR A 163 -21.99 -2.44 -6.92
CA TYR A 163 -20.73 -1.92 -7.43
C TYR A 163 -19.67 -2.02 -6.32
N VAL A 164 -18.41 -2.20 -6.72
CA VAL A 164 -17.22 -2.18 -5.86
C VAL A 164 -16.38 -0.99 -6.27
#